data_AF-A0A8T4M4A0-F1
#
_entry.id   AF-A0A8T4M4A0-F1
#
_cell.length_a   1.000
_cell.length_b   1.000
_cell.length_c   1.000
_cell.angle_alpha   90.00
_cell.angle_beta   90.00
_cell.angle_gamma   90.00
#
_symmetry.space_group_name_H-M   'P 1'
#
loop_
_entity.id
_entity.type
_entity.pdbx_description
1 polymer ?
#
loop_
_entity_poly.entity_id
_entity_poly.type
_entity_poly.pdbx_seq_one_letter_code
_entity_poly.pdbx_strand_id
1 'polypeptide(L)'
;MGIKYQSTNQSFPEESEARLEAILNSFNAELKTATFLFLEDSPKSGFSFRDDVSEVVLTDKQLNPQVFTAYCQRSLVPRGMAYETVINRARKFPASAFGYSITEAGKKYGQPIAALTLDYVVKNNISMFSILGSANTNGKTNSPLNRVKILKKANEGTFRDSDLSQEVNWGISSNISKNHLIPLSKIDFIKTESCGELNGPLTTYFWIPGKDPEKVKVIDGYLTKARIIAAKIKEIETSDNFKLAETVNLRPQEIKKILNGLEKQGFIKSKGRWTDERKSENVLLIKGKKFLDEYVSRVENCLADGPVLGELTEFYNYLKNTNDGQLMKDYLNKSTQLYIEASPHLNYRSSLKVQEEIIKCLKANPNGLRYNRLSENVSLRHVTFPLRELISAGIVRKEGKSKEVRYYLN
;
A
#
# COMPACT_ATOMS: atom_id res chain seq x y z
N MET A 1 16.34 -44.16 -15.35
CA MET A 1 16.79 -42.85 -15.87
C MET A 1 16.78 -41.86 -14.71
N GLY A 2 17.94 -41.33 -14.32
CA GLY A 2 18.05 -40.45 -13.16
C GLY A 2 17.81 -38.98 -13.51
N ILE A 3 16.90 -38.33 -12.81
CA ILE A 3 16.78 -36.86 -12.81
C ILE A 3 17.94 -36.34 -11.95
N LYS A 4 18.83 -35.53 -12.53
CA LYS A 4 19.88 -34.83 -11.76
C LYS A 4 19.35 -33.51 -11.27
N TYR A 5 19.32 -33.35 -9.95
CA TYR A 5 18.93 -32.14 -9.25
C TYR A 5 20.17 -31.32 -8.88
N GLN A 6 20.19 -30.04 -9.25
CA GLN A 6 21.08 -29.04 -8.67
C GLN A 6 20.22 -28.07 -7.87
N SER A 7 20.57 -27.87 -6.60
CA SER A 7 19.80 -27.03 -5.68
C SER A 7 20.53 -25.74 -5.34
N THR A 8 19.88 -24.60 -5.52
CA THR A 8 20.30 -23.34 -4.90
C THR A 8 19.52 -23.13 -3.62
N ASN A 9 20.21 -23.08 -2.49
CA ASN A 9 19.63 -22.87 -1.17
C ASN A 9 20.20 -21.58 -0.56
N GLN A 10 19.33 -20.74 0.00
CA GLN A 10 19.76 -19.71 0.94
C GLN A 10 19.36 -20.15 2.35
N SER A 11 20.27 -20.03 3.31
CA SER A 11 19.97 -20.36 4.69
C SER A 11 18.85 -19.47 5.23
N PHE A 12 17.97 -20.06 6.06
CA PHE A 12 17.04 -19.26 6.83
C PHE A 12 17.83 -18.36 7.79
N PRO A 13 17.48 -17.07 7.96
CA PRO A 13 18.24 -16.17 8.82
C PRO A 13 18.30 -16.65 10.26
N GLU A 14 19.37 -16.31 10.97
CA GLU A 14 19.55 -16.65 12.39
C GLU A 14 19.03 -15.52 13.30
N GLU A 15 19.31 -14.27 12.93
CA GLU A 15 18.91 -13.08 13.68
C GLU A 15 17.39 -12.90 13.77
N SER A 16 16.88 -12.59 14.97
CA SER A 16 15.45 -12.55 15.28
C SER A 16 14.66 -11.61 14.36
N GLU A 17 15.16 -10.40 14.11
CA GLU A 17 14.53 -9.44 13.21
C GLU A 17 14.53 -9.92 11.76
N ALA A 18 15.64 -10.52 11.29
CA ALA A 18 15.74 -11.05 9.93
C ALA A 18 14.83 -12.27 9.73
N ARG A 19 14.64 -13.09 10.76
CA ARG A 19 13.65 -14.20 10.77
C ARG A 19 12.23 -13.67 10.65
N LEU A 20 11.88 -12.65 11.43
CA LEU A 20 10.57 -12.00 11.33
C LEU A 20 10.36 -11.37 9.95
N GLU A 21 11.36 -10.66 9.43
CA GLU A 21 11.32 -10.10 8.08
C GLU A 21 11.08 -11.19 7.03
N ALA A 22 11.81 -12.30 7.13
CA ALA A 22 11.69 -13.43 6.21
C ALA A 22 10.25 -13.97 6.19
N ILE A 23 9.64 -14.18 7.36
CA ILE A 23 8.26 -14.66 7.49
C ILE A 23 7.25 -13.65 6.96
N LEU A 24 7.32 -12.38 7.39
CA LEU A 24 6.36 -11.36 6.98
C LEU A 24 6.38 -11.16 5.47
N ASN A 25 7.54 -11.24 4.82
CA ASN A 25 7.63 -11.16 3.36
C ASN A 25 7.17 -12.44 2.63
N SER A 26 7.26 -13.60 3.29
CA SER A 26 6.82 -14.88 2.73
C SER A 26 5.31 -15.04 2.80
N PHE A 27 4.63 -14.38 3.75
CA PHE A 27 3.19 -14.53 3.98
C PHE A 27 2.42 -13.19 3.96
N ASN A 28 2.93 -12.17 3.26
CA ASN A 28 2.24 -10.88 3.07
C ASN A 28 1.12 -10.89 2.02
N ALA A 29 0.79 -12.04 1.44
CA ALA A 29 -0.29 -12.17 0.47
C ALA A 29 -0.79 -13.62 0.45
N GLU A 30 -2.10 -13.81 0.34
CA GLU A 30 -2.75 -15.10 0.51
C GLU A 30 -2.41 -16.07 -0.60
N LEU A 31 -2.31 -15.61 -1.86
CA LEU A 31 -1.83 -16.45 -2.96
C LEU A 31 -0.39 -16.94 -2.74
N LYS A 32 0.46 -16.12 -2.08
CA LYS A 32 1.83 -16.52 -1.74
C LYS A 32 1.83 -17.55 -0.61
N THR A 33 0.99 -17.36 0.41
CA THR A 33 0.76 -18.32 1.49
C THR A 33 0.22 -19.66 0.94
N ALA A 34 -0.73 -19.62 0.00
CA ALA A 34 -1.26 -20.79 -0.68
C ALA A 34 -0.15 -21.52 -1.46
N THR A 35 0.63 -20.79 -2.25
CA THR A 35 1.79 -21.34 -2.99
C THR A 35 2.73 -22.08 -2.04
N PHE A 36 3.03 -21.47 -0.89
CA PHE A 36 3.92 -22.06 0.09
C PHE A 36 3.33 -23.33 0.74
N LEU A 37 2.04 -23.34 1.07
CA LEU A 37 1.38 -24.50 1.68
C LEU A 37 1.27 -25.71 0.73
N PHE A 38 1.33 -25.49 -0.59
CA PHE A 38 1.41 -26.55 -1.58
C PHE A 38 2.83 -27.06 -1.86
N LEU A 39 3.86 -26.46 -1.25
CA LEU A 39 5.22 -27.00 -1.33
C LEU A 39 5.32 -28.33 -0.60
N GLU A 40 6.04 -29.24 -1.22
CA GLU A 40 6.33 -30.57 -0.69
C GLU A 40 7.84 -30.82 -0.72
N ASP A 41 8.27 -31.98 -0.23
CA ASP A 41 9.63 -32.45 -0.44
C ASP A 41 9.92 -32.66 -1.93
N SER A 42 8.90 -33.08 -2.68
CA SER A 42 8.98 -33.25 -4.12
C SER A 42 8.90 -31.89 -4.85
N PRO A 43 9.75 -31.65 -5.88
CA PRO A 43 9.80 -30.35 -6.53
C PRO A 43 8.59 -30.10 -7.43
N LYS A 44 7.89 -28.97 -7.20
CA LYS A 44 6.73 -28.52 -7.99
C LYS A 44 7.05 -27.30 -8.84
N SER A 45 6.43 -27.21 -10.02
CA SER A 45 6.59 -26.07 -10.94
C SER A 45 5.55 -24.97 -10.71
N GLY A 46 5.77 -23.78 -11.27
CA GLY A 46 4.76 -22.70 -11.26
C GLY A 46 3.42 -23.09 -11.87
N PHE A 47 3.41 -23.99 -12.86
CA PHE A 47 2.17 -24.53 -13.44
C PHE A 47 1.45 -25.45 -12.46
N SER A 48 2.20 -26.32 -11.78
CA SER A 48 1.65 -27.21 -10.75
C SER A 48 1.00 -26.42 -9.62
N PHE A 49 1.65 -25.35 -9.13
CA PHE A 49 1.06 -24.48 -8.12
C PHE A 49 -0.20 -23.77 -8.62
N ARG A 50 -0.23 -23.30 -9.87
CA ARG A 50 -1.45 -22.72 -10.44
C ARG A 50 -2.60 -23.74 -10.38
N ASP A 51 -2.35 -24.97 -10.78
CA ASP A 51 -3.37 -26.02 -10.84
C ASP A 51 -3.88 -26.37 -9.43
N ASP A 52 -2.96 -26.62 -8.49
CA ASP A 52 -3.29 -26.88 -7.08
C ASP A 52 -4.12 -25.74 -6.46
N VAL A 53 -3.74 -24.48 -6.72
CA VAL A 53 -4.47 -23.30 -6.21
C VAL A 53 -5.82 -23.14 -6.90
N SER A 54 -5.92 -23.41 -8.20
CA SER A 54 -7.16 -23.28 -8.96
C SER A 54 -8.20 -24.35 -8.61
N GLU A 55 -7.75 -25.50 -8.11
CA GLU A 55 -8.65 -26.54 -7.57
C GLU A 55 -9.36 -26.07 -6.28
N VAL A 56 -8.71 -25.20 -5.51
CA VAL A 56 -9.17 -24.80 -4.18
C VAL A 56 -9.83 -23.43 -4.17
N VAL A 57 -9.38 -22.51 -5.01
CA VAL A 57 -9.83 -21.11 -5.02
C VAL A 57 -10.89 -20.93 -6.12
N LEU A 58 -12.13 -20.66 -5.70
CA LEU A 58 -13.23 -20.39 -6.62
C LEU A 58 -13.15 -18.96 -7.16
N THR A 59 -12.46 -18.76 -8.29
CA THR A 59 -12.34 -17.44 -8.91
C THR A 59 -12.57 -17.47 -10.41
N ASP A 60 -13.19 -16.42 -10.94
CA ASP A 60 -13.30 -16.14 -12.38
C ASP A 60 -12.02 -15.54 -12.96
N LYS A 61 -11.05 -15.18 -12.11
CA LYS A 61 -9.79 -14.57 -12.51
C LYS A 61 -8.82 -15.64 -13.00
N GLN A 62 -8.25 -15.41 -14.18
CA GLN A 62 -7.18 -16.26 -14.69
C GLN A 62 -5.90 -16.07 -13.88
N LEU A 63 -5.46 -17.13 -13.19
CA LEU A 63 -4.21 -17.14 -12.43
C LEU A 63 -3.02 -17.45 -13.36
N ASN A 64 -2.01 -16.59 -13.30
CA ASN A 64 -0.84 -16.67 -14.16
C ASN A 64 0.28 -17.52 -13.50
N PRO A 65 0.72 -18.65 -14.12
CA PRO A 65 1.80 -19.50 -13.60
C PRO A 65 3.08 -18.77 -13.20
N GLN A 66 3.46 -17.74 -13.96
CA GLN A 66 4.67 -16.96 -13.72
C GLN A 66 4.61 -16.19 -12.39
N VAL A 67 3.41 -15.89 -11.87
CA VAL A 67 3.24 -15.28 -10.55
C VAL A 67 3.69 -16.22 -9.44
N PHE A 68 3.33 -17.51 -9.53
CA PHE A 68 3.74 -18.54 -8.57
C PHE A 68 5.25 -18.78 -8.61
N THR A 69 5.83 -18.86 -9.82
CA THR A 69 7.29 -18.90 -9.99
C THR A 69 7.96 -17.67 -9.35
N ALA A 70 7.41 -16.47 -9.55
CA ALA A 70 7.95 -15.25 -8.96
C ALA A 70 7.84 -15.24 -7.43
N TYR A 71 6.78 -15.81 -6.84
CA TYR A 71 6.68 -15.96 -5.38
C TYR A 71 7.81 -16.84 -4.84
N CYS A 72 8.08 -17.97 -5.48
CA CYS A 72 9.19 -18.84 -5.08
C CYS A 72 10.54 -18.11 -5.24
N GLN A 73 10.83 -17.57 -6.43
CA GLN A 73 12.15 -16.99 -6.74
C GLN A 73 12.46 -15.69 -6.01
N ARG A 74 11.44 -14.85 -5.74
CA ARG A 74 11.64 -13.51 -5.15
C ARG A 74 11.33 -13.44 -3.66
N SER A 75 10.54 -14.39 -3.16
CA SER A 75 10.10 -14.40 -1.76
C SER A 75 10.63 -15.62 -1.01
N LEU A 76 10.20 -16.82 -1.39
CA LEU A 76 10.39 -18.03 -0.56
C LEU A 76 11.84 -18.55 -0.58
N VAL A 77 12.44 -18.67 -1.77
CA VAL A 77 13.82 -19.16 -1.92
C VAL A 77 14.84 -18.20 -1.30
N PRO A 78 14.79 -16.87 -1.55
CA PRO A 78 15.75 -15.95 -0.94
C PRO A 78 15.62 -15.77 0.58
N ARG A 79 14.65 -16.45 1.21
CA ARG A 79 14.37 -16.37 2.64
C ARG A 79 14.50 -17.72 3.32
N GLY A 80 15.06 -18.70 2.64
CA GLY A 80 15.27 -20.05 3.17
C GLY A 80 14.00 -20.82 3.50
N MET A 81 12.84 -20.43 2.94
CA MET A 81 11.56 -21.15 3.11
C MET A 81 11.40 -22.28 2.09
N ALA A 82 12.01 -22.13 0.92
CA ALA A 82 12.00 -23.10 -0.17
C ALA A 82 13.39 -23.19 -0.81
N TYR A 83 13.66 -24.26 -1.54
CA TYR A 83 14.84 -24.36 -2.40
C TYR A 83 14.43 -24.60 -3.85
N GLU A 84 15.19 -24.01 -4.77
CA GLU A 84 15.00 -24.21 -6.21
C GLU A 84 15.80 -25.42 -6.66
N THR A 85 15.17 -26.25 -7.48
CA THR A 85 15.70 -27.50 -8.01
C THR A 85 15.65 -27.46 -9.53
N VAL A 86 16.78 -27.66 -10.19
CA VAL A 86 16.82 -27.79 -11.65
C VAL A 86 16.30 -29.17 -12.06
N ILE A 87 15.22 -29.21 -12.83
CA ILE A 87 14.64 -30.40 -13.45
C ILE A 87 15.18 -30.49 -14.89
N ASN A 88 16.23 -31.28 -15.06
CA ASN A 88 16.77 -31.56 -16.39
C ASN A 88 15.83 -32.51 -17.16
N ARG A 89 15.04 -31.99 -18.09
CA ARG A 89 14.29 -32.82 -19.06
C ARG A 89 15.25 -33.29 -20.15
N ALA A 90 15.28 -34.60 -20.40
CA ALA A 90 16.20 -35.20 -21.37
C ALA A 90 16.03 -34.61 -22.80
N ARG A 91 17.14 -34.10 -23.34
CA ARG A 91 17.56 -33.94 -24.75
C ARG A 91 16.63 -33.35 -25.84
N LYS A 92 15.38 -32.95 -25.59
CA LYS A 92 14.54 -32.31 -26.63
C LYS A 92 14.17 -30.85 -26.41
N PHE A 93 14.40 -30.29 -25.22
CA PHE A 93 14.17 -28.86 -24.95
C PHE A 93 15.33 -28.29 -24.14
N PRO A 94 16.05 -27.25 -24.64
CA PRO A 94 17.22 -26.68 -23.96
C PRO A 94 16.87 -25.82 -22.75
N ALA A 95 15.61 -25.66 -22.39
CA ALA A 95 15.21 -24.92 -21.20
C ALA A 95 15.15 -25.84 -19.98
N SER A 96 16.10 -25.67 -19.07
CA SER A 96 16.01 -26.18 -17.70
C SER A 96 14.66 -25.79 -17.10
N ALA A 97 13.85 -26.76 -16.68
CA ALA A 97 12.63 -26.46 -15.93
C ALA A 97 13.01 -26.32 -14.45
N PHE A 98 12.52 -25.29 -13.77
CA PHE A 98 12.73 -25.11 -12.34
C PHE A 98 11.56 -25.70 -11.55
N GLY A 99 11.87 -26.47 -10.52
CA GLY A 99 10.92 -26.92 -9.51
C GLY A 99 11.30 -26.37 -8.14
N TYR A 100 10.35 -26.32 -7.23
CA TYR A 100 10.51 -25.77 -5.89
C TYR A 100 10.03 -26.77 -4.85
N SER A 101 10.82 -26.92 -3.79
CA SER A 101 10.54 -27.81 -2.66
C SER A 101 10.67 -27.05 -1.35
N ILE A 102 10.02 -27.54 -0.30
CA ILE A 102 10.07 -26.94 1.04
C ILE A 102 11.40 -27.24 1.76
N THR A 103 11.95 -26.29 2.51
CA THR A 103 13.11 -26.51 3.39
C THR A 103 12.70 -27.01 4.77
N GLU A 104 13.65 -27.49 5.58
CA GLU A 104 13.39 -27.82 6.99
C GLU A 104 12.91 -26.61 7.81
N ALA A 105 13.44 -25.40 7.55
CA ALA A 105 12.93 -24.18 8.17
C ALA A 105 11.51 -23.84 7.69
N GLY A 106 11.20 -24.10 6.42
CA GLY A 106 9.84 -24.00 5.88
C GLY A 106 8.87 -24.96 6.58
N LYS A 107 9.27 -26.21 6.81
CA LYS A 107 8.45 -27.17 7.58
C LYS A 107 8.28 -26.73 9.03
N LYS A 108 9.40 -26.40 9.71
CA LYS A 108 9.42 -26.08 11.14
C LYS A 108 8.67 -24.79 11.46
N TYR A 109 8.93 -23.70 10.74
CA TYR A 109 8.36 -22.39 11.06
C TYR A 109 7.35 -21.93 10.03
N GLY A 110 7.64 -22.15 8.74
CA GLY A 110 6.81 -21.64 7.65
C GLY A 110 5.40 -22.21 7.63
N GLN A 111 5.23 -23.54 7.74
CA GLN A 111 3.92 -24.19 7.69
C GLN A 111 3.01 -23.80 8.87
N PRO A 112 3.47 -23.86 10.14
CA PRO A 112 2.69 -23.38 11.28
C PRO A 112 2.28 -21.90 11.15
N ILE A 113 3.19 -21.03 10.71
CA ILE A 113 2.90 -19.60 10.56
C ILE A 113 1.99 -19.31 9.36
N ALA A 114 2.12 -20.06 8.26
CA ALA A 114 1.20 -19.97 7.14
C ALA A 114 -0.23 -20.37 7.55
N ALA A 115 -0.39 -21.41 8.37
CA ALA A 115 -1.68 -21.77 8.95
C ALA A 115 -2.24 -20.67 9.87
N LEU A 116 -1.41 -20.09 10.74
CA LEU A 116 -1.79 -18.91 11.55
C LEU A 116 -2.21 -17.73 10.68
N THR A 117 -1.54 -17.52 9.54
CA THR A 117 -1.87 -16.45 8.58
C THR A 117 -3.27 -16.65 8.02
N LEU A 118 -3.60 -17.86 7.56
CA LEU A 118 -4.94 -18.19 7.08
C LEU A 118 -5.99 -17.98 8.16
N ASP A 119 -5.72 -18.45 9.38
CA ASP A 119 -6.61 -18.31 10.52
C ASP A 119 -6.90 -16.85 10.86
N TYR A 120 -5.85 -16.04 10.96
CA TYR A 120 -5.97 -14.61 11.26
C TYR A 120 -6.80 -13.87 10.19
N VAL A 121 -6.49 -14.11 8.91
CA VAL A 121 -7.18 -13.48 7.77
C VAL A 121 -8.67 -13.83 7.77
N VAL A 122 -9.01 -15.10 7.96
CA VAL A 122 -10.40 -15.57 7.98
C VAL A 122 -11.15 -15.03 9.21
N LYS A 123 -10.55 -15.13 10.42
CA LYS A 123 -11.20 -14.67 11.66
C LYS A 123 -11.45 -13.17 11.69
N ASN A 124 -10.55 -12.38 11.11
CA ASN A 124 -10.64 -10.91 11.13
C ASN A 124 -11.22 -10.32 9.85
N ASN A 125 -11.56 -11.16 8.87
CA ASN A 125 -12.14 -10.77 7.58
C ASN A 125 -11.34 -9.64 6.89
N ILE A 126 -10.01 -9.77 6.87
CA ILE A 126 -9.08 -8.78 6.34
C ILE A 126 -7.91 -9.45 5.67
N SER A 127 -7.58 -9.04 4.45
CA SER A 127 -6.43 -9.57 3.74
C SER A 127 -5.11 -9.16 4.42
N MET A 128 -4.20 -10.11 4.58
CA MET A 128 -2.83 -9.91 4.99
C MET A 128 -2.07 -8.98 4.03
N PHE A 129 -2.43 -8.96 2.74
CA PHE A 129 -1.90 -7.97 1.80
C PHE A 129 -2.33 -6.55 2.13
N SER A 130 -3.57 -6.35 2.60
CA SER A 130 -4.01 -5.02 3.07
C SER A 130 -3.19 -4.55 4.26
N ILE A 131 -2.86 -5.48 5.18
CA ILE A 131 -2.07 -5.20 6.39
C ILE A 131 -0.60 -4.98 6.08
N LEU A 132 0.05 -5.90 5.38
CA LEU A 132 1.51 -5.94 5.19
C LEU A 132 1.99 -5.33 3.87
N GLY A 133 1.13 -5.23 2.86
CA GLY A 133 1.43 -4.63 1.56
C GLY A 133 2.34 -5.48 0.68
N SER A 134 2.76 -4.93 -0.46
CA SER A 134 3.69 -5.60 -1.38
C SER A 134 5.12 -5.62 -0.83
N ALA A 135 5.81 -6.73 -1.05
CA ALA A 135 7.25 -6.86 -0.85
C ALA A 135 7.95 -6.57 -2.19
N ASN A 136 8.26 -5.31 -2.49
CA ASN A 136 9.01 -4.99 -3.71
C ASN A 136 10.50 -5.35 -3.51
N THR A 137 11.09 -5.92 -4.56
CA THR A 137 12.35 -6.69 -4.48
C THR A 137 13.61 -5.84 -4.27
N ASN A 138 13.55 -4.50 -4.38
CA ASN A 138 14.73 -3.63 -4.43
C ASN A 138 14.66 -2.38 -3.54
N GLY A 139 14.26 -2.49 -2.27
CA GLY A 139 14.43 -1.38 -1.34
C GLY A 139 13.96 -1.66 0.09
N LYS A 140 14.76 -1.24 1.07
CA LYS A 140 14.43 -1.26 2.52
C LYS A 140 13.18 -0.43 2.87
N THR A 141 12.61 0.30 1.92
CA THR A 141 11.63 1.37 2.13
C THR A 141 10.16 0.91 2.05
N ASN A 142 9.87 -0.25 1.45
CA ASN A 142 8.51 -0.79 1.32
C ASN A 142 8.35 -2.22 1.90
N SER A 143 9.08 -2.59 2.96
CA SER A 143 8.99 -3.95 3.50
C SER A 143 7.73 -4.15 4.38
N PRO A 144 7.14 -5.36 4.41
CA PRO A 144 6.15 -5.77 5.43
C PRO A 144 6.60 -5.52 6.87
N LEU A 145 7.89 -5.72 7.17
CA LEU A 145 8.45 -5.48 8.50
C LEU A 145 8.30 -4.01 8.93
N ASN A 146 8.43 -3.06 7.99
CA ASN A 146 8.28 -1.64 8.28
C ASN A 146 6.89 -1.30 8.83
N ARG A 147 5.83 -1.93 8.32
CA ARG A 147 4.47 -1.73 8.85
C ARG A 147 4.34 -2.27 10.27
N VAL A 148 4.93 -3.44 10.54
CA VAL A 148 4.98 -4.00 11.90
C VAL A 148 5.75 -3.09 12.86
N LYS A 149 6.91 -2.56 12.45
CA LYS A 149 7.69 -1.60 13.25
C LYS A 149 6.89 -0.33 13.56
N ILE A 150 6.17 0.23 12.58
CA ILE A 150 5.27 1.37 12.81
C ILE A 150 4.20 1.02 13.85
N LEU A 151 3.55 -0.14 13.71
CA LEU A 151 2.51 -0.56 14.66
C LEU A 151 3.06 -0.77 16.07
N LYS A 152 4.23 -1.41 16.20
CA LYS A 152 4.94 -1.55 17.48
C LYS A 152 5.25 -0.21 18.11
N LYS A 153 5.74 0.74 17.31
CA LYS A 153 5.98 2.11 17.79
C LYS A 153 4.69 2.78 18.26
N ALA A 154 3.61 2.62 17.50
CA ALA A 154 2.29 3.11 17.88
C ALA A 154 1.75 2.49 19.18
N ASN A 155 2.21 1.29 19.54
CA ASN A 155 1.82 0.60 20.77
C ASN A 155 2.54 1.16 22.01
N GLU A 156 3.70 1.79 21.84
CA GLU A 156 4.41 2.51 22.92
C GLU A 156 3.71 3.83 23.28
N GLY A 157 2.88 4.35 22.37
CA GLY A 157 2.12 5.58 22.55
C GLY A 157 1.92 6.33 21.25
N THR A 158 1.43 7.56 21.38
CA THR A 158 1.25 8.47 20.24
C THR A 158 2.60 8.89 19.66
N PHE A 159 2.74 8.86 18.33
CA PHE A 159 3.98 9.28 17.67
C PHE A 159 3.70 10.18 16.45
N ARG A 160 4.71 10.95 16.03
CA ARG A 160 4.65 11.84 14.87
C ARG A 160 5.28 11.19 13.66
N ASP A 161 4.88 11.60 12.45
CA ASP A 161 5.49 11.18 11.18
C ASP A 161 7.01 11.44 11.17
N SER A 162 7.47 12.50 11.84
CA SER A 162 8.90 12.82 11.99
C SER A 162 9.65 11.82 12.85
N ASP A 163 9.00 11.21 13.84
CA ASP A 163 9.63 10.29 14.79
C ASP A 163 9.99 8.97 14.09
N LEU A 164 9.20 8.55 13.09
CA LEU A 164 9.49 7.38 12.26
C LEU A 164 10.81 7.50 11.47
N SER A 165 11.23 8.72 11.15
CA SER A 165 12.48 8.92 10.38
C SER A 165 13.74 8.67 11.21
N GLN A 166 13.64 8.74 12.54
CA GLN A 166 14.77 8.57 13.45
C GLN A 166 14.95 7.11 13.91
N GLU A 167 13.86 6.39 14.15
CA GLU A 167 13.93 5.07 14.78
C GLU A 167 14.08 3.90 13.81
N VAL A 168 13.45 3.98 12.65
CA VAL A 168 13.32 2.78 11.81
C VAL A 168 14.55 2.56 10.92
N ASN A 169 15.59 3.40 11.05
CA ASN A 169 16.79 3.42 10.21
C ASN A 169 16.44 3.40 8.71
N TRP A 170 15.29 4.00 8.37
CA TRP A 170 14.88 4.24 7.00
C TRP A 170 15.73 5.39 6.54
N GLY A 171 16.76 5.10 5.76
CA GLY A 171 17.26 6.13 4.87
C GLY A 171 16.04 6.74 4.14
N ILE A 172 15.77 8.03 4.42
CA ILE A 172 15.14 9.01 3.53
C ILE A 172 13.61 9.26 3.67
N SER A 173 13.28 10.53 3.98
CA SER A 173 12.08 11.33 3.62
C SER A 173 10.68 10.97 4.16
N SER A 174 9.95 12.02 4.53
CA SER A 174 8.53 11.99 4.96
C SER A 174 7.53 11.45 3.91
N ASN A 175 7.95 11.23 2.66
CA ASN A 175 7.09 10.63 1.64
C ASN A 175 6.97 9.11 1.78
N ILE A 176 7.96 8.45 2.40
CA ILE A 176 7.98 6.98 2.54
C ILE A 176 7.07 6.53 3.70
N SER A 177 7.02 7.27 4.81
CA SER A 177 6.11 6.98 5.93
C SER A 177 4.63 6.99 5.50
N LYS A 178 4.24 7.94 4.63
CA LYS A 178 2.88 8.01 4.08
C LYS A 178 2.47 6.75 3.30
N ASN A 179 3.39 6.06 2.64
CA ASN A 179 3.10 4.81 1.92
C ASN A 179 2.71 3.65 2.86
N HIS A 180 3.00 3.77 4.15
CA HIS A 180 2.64 2.79 5.17
C HIS A 180 1.46 3.26 6.02
N LEU A 181 1.48 4.53 6.46
CA LEU A 181 0.44 5.10 7.31
C LEU A 181 -0.92 5.17 6.61
N ILE A 182 -0.97 5.54 5.32
CA ILE A 182 -2.24 5.63 4.59
C ILE A 182 -2.93 4.26 4.49
N PRO A 183 -2.26 3.18 4.02
CA PRO A 183 -2.86 1.85 4.03
C PRO A 183 -3.29 1.37 5.42
N LEU A 184 -2.46 1.57 6.45
CA LEU A 184 -2.78 1.18 7.83
C LEU A 184 -3.97 1.96 8.38
N SER A 185 -4.13 3.22 8.00
CA SER A 185 -5.29 4.03 8.39
C SER A 185 -6.57 3.60 7.67
N LYS A 186 -6.49 3.21 6.40
CA LYS A 186 -7.64 2.70 5.63
C LYS A 186 -8.26 1.42 6.20
N ILE A 187 -7.50 0.65 6.98
CA ILE A 187 -7.96 -0.59 7.62
C ILE A 187 -8.24 -0.42 9.12
N ASP A 188 -8.29 0.83 9.60
CA ASP A 188 -8.45 1.19 11.02
C ASP A 188 -7.41 0.57 11.96
N PHE A 189 -6.17 0.39 11.51
CA PHE A 189 -5.08 -0.05 12.39
C PHE A 189 -4.43 1.14 13.10
N ILE A 190 -4.33 2.28 12.41
CA ILE A 190 -3.80 3.53 12.93
C ILE A 190 -4.77 4.66 12.61
N LYS A 191 -5.02 5.53 13.58
CA LYS A 191 -5.62 6.84 13.33
C LYS A 191 -4.50 7.83 13.07
N THR A 192 -4.44 8.38 11.87
CA THR A 192 -3.50 9.44 11.51
C THR A 192 -4.23 10.77 11.49
N GLU A 193 -3.88 11.66 12.41
CA GLU A 193 -4.23 13.07 12.37
C GLU A 193 -3.02 13.82 11.83
N SER A 194 -3.04 14.25 10.57
CA SER A 194 -1.90 14.93 9.93
C SER A 194 -2.26 16.35 9.51
N CYS A 195 -1.30 17.26 9.59
CA CYS A 195 -1.45 18.62 9.12
C CYS A 195 -1.34 18.66 7.58
N GLY A 196 -2.47 18.93 6.92
CA GLY A 196 -2.54 19.11 5.47
C GLY A 196 -3.21 17.93 4.74
N GLU A 197 -4.19 18.30 3.91
CA GLU A 197 -5.03 17.50 3.01
C GLU A 197 -6.15 16.65 3.62
N LEU A 198 -6.08 16.18 4.88
CA LEU A 198 -7.14 15.30 5.40
C LEU A 198 -8.21 15.97 6.29
N ASN A 199 -7.91 16.96 7.15
CA ASN A 199 -8.89 17.45 8.14
C ASN A 199 -8.79 18.94 8.59
N GLY A 200 -8.25 19.85 7.76
CA GLY A 200 -8.34 21.30 8.01
C GLY A 200 -7.05 22.10 7.85
N PRO A 201 -7.11 23.44 8.01
CA PRO A 201 -6.01 24.32 7.64
C PRO A 201 -4.82 24.29 8.62
N LEU A 202 -3.61 24.29 8.04
CA LEU A 202 -2.31 24.27 8.72
C LEU A 202 -2.04 25.49 9.60
N THR A 203 -2.56 26.65 9.22
CA THR A 203 -2.26 27.93 9.85
C THR A 203 -3.44 28.86 9.61
N THR A 204 -4.01 29.40 10.68
CA THR A 204 -5.01 30.45 10.59
C THR A 204 -4.30 31.79 10.68
N TYR A 205 -4.60 32.67 9.75
CA TYR A 205 -4.06 34.02 9.68
C TYR A 205 -5.12 35.00 10.17
N PHE A 206 -4.72 35.91 11.04
CA PHE A 206 -5.55 36.90 11.68
C PHE A 206 -5.10 38.28 11.23
N TRP A 207 -6.05 39.12 10.80
CA TRP A 207 -5.74 40.52 10.52
C TRP A 207 -5.38 41.25 11.82
N ILE A 208 -4.36 42.12 11.78
CA ILE A 208 -4.06 43.00 12.92
C ILE A 208 -4.92 44.27 12.80
N PRO A 209 -5.77 44.60 13.80
CA PRO A 209 -6.61 45.79 13.77
C PRO A 209 -5.82 47.09 13.56
N GLY A 210 -6.41 48.05 12.85
CA GLY A 210 -5.79 49.35 12.56
C GLY A 210 -4.79 49.36 11.41
N LYS A 211 -4.52 48.23 10.76
CA LYS A 211 -3.68 48.15 9.56
C LYS A 211 -4.49 48.44 8.29
N ASP A 212 -3.80 49.05 7.32
CA ASP A 212 -4.36 49.43 6.02
C ASP A 212 -3.75 48.56 4.90
N PRO A 213 -4.55 47.72 4.20
CA PRO A 213 -4.08 46.86 3.11
C PRO A 213 -3.32 47.60 2.00
N GLU A 214 -3.63 48.87 1.73
CA GLU A 214 -2.95 49.64 0.68
C GLU A 214 -1.50 49.99 1.06
N LYS A 215 -1.15 49.95 2.35
CA LYS A 215 0.21 50.21 2.84
C LYS A 215 1.13 48.99 2.75
N VAL A 216 0.65 47.86 2.25
CA VAL A 216 1.47 46.66 2.01
C VAL A 216 2.54 46.97 0.96
N LYS A 217 3.80 46.65 1.28
CA LYS A 217 4.95 46.75 0.36
C LYS A 217 5.08 45.49 -0.49
N VAL A 218 5.85 45.59 -1.58
CA VAL A 218 6.16 44.46 -2.47
C VAL A 218 6.68 43.25 -1.67
N ILE A 219 6.13 42.06 -1.91
CA ILE A 219 6.57 40.78 -1.34
C ILE A 219 6.92 39.85 -2.51
N ASP A 220 8.20 39.49 -2.67
CA ASP A 220 8.68 38.59 -3.73
C ASP A 220 8.14 38.94 -5.15
N GLY A 221 8.03 40.23 -5.46
CA GLY A 221 7.49 40.73 -6.75
C GLY A 221 5.95 40.79 -6.83
N TYR A 222 5.22 40.48 -5.77
CA TYR A 222 3.75 40.35 -5.76
C TYR A 222 3.01 41.51 -5.06
N LEU A 223 3.15 42.76 -5.50
CA LEU A 223 2.46 43.90 -4.85
C LEU A 223 0.93 43.80 -4.93
N THR A 224 0.38 43.76 -6.14
CA THR A 224 -1.08 43.75 -6.35
C THR A 224 -1.74 42.55 -5.69
N LYS A 225 -1.13 41.36 -5.82
CA LYS A 225 -1.63 40.12 -5.21
C LYS A 225 -1.55 40.17 -3.68
N ALA A 226 -0.48 40.74 -3.12
CA ALA A 226 -0.36 40.91 -1.67
C ALA A 226 -1.42 41.86 -1.10
N ARG A 227 -1.73 42.96 -1.80
CA ARG A 227 -2.82 43.88 -1.41
C ARG A 227 -4.19 43.22 -1.47
N ILE A 228 -4.48 42.45 -2.52
CA ILE A 228 -5.74 41.69 -2.63
C ILE A 228 -5.87 40.69 -1.48
N ILE A 229 -4.82 39.93 -1.17
CA ILE A 229 -4.82 38.98 -0.05
C ILE A 229 -4.98 39.71 1.29
N ALA A 230 -4.30 40.84 1.49
CA ALA A 230 -4.44 41.65 2.70
C ALA A 230 -5.86 42.23 2.88
N ALA A 231 -6.45 42.76 1.81
CA ALA A 231 -7.83 43.25 1.82
C ALA A 231 -8.82 42.12 2.15
N LYS A 232 -8.60 40.93 1.58
CA LYS A 232 -9.47 39.77 1.84
C LYS A 232 -9.36 39.28 3.28
N ILE A 233 -8.16 39.16 3.84
CA ILE A 233 -7.97 38.77 5.25
C ILE A 233 -8.54 39.82 6.20
N LYS A 234 -8.45 41.12 5.86
CA LYS A 234 -9.10 42.19 6.62
C LYS A 234 -10.62 42.07 6.63
N GLU A 235 -11.23 41.72 5.50
CA GLU A 235 -12.68 41.55 5.35
C GLU A 235 -13.22 40.37 6.16
N ILE A 236 -12.55 39.22 6.08
CA ILE A 236 -13.01 37.96 6.72
C ILE A 236 -12.43 37.74 8.12
N GLU A 237 -11.55 38.65 8.56
CA GLU A 237 -10.77 38.70 9.81
C GLU A 237 -9.85 37.51 10.07
N THR A 238 -10.25 36.30 9.67
CA THR A 238 -9.55 35.04 9.86
C THR A 238 -9.65 34.16 8.61
N SER A 239 -8.54 33.58 8.17
CA SER A 239 -8.53 32.71 7.00
C SER A 239 -7.36 31.72 6.98
N ASP A 240 -7.36 30.84 5.99
CA ASP A 240 -6.30 29.85 5.77
C ASP A 240 -5.72 29.91 4.36
N ASN A 241 -4.56 29.27 4.18
CA ASN A 241 -3.82 29.30 2.92
C ASN A 241 -4.60 28.69 1.74
N PHE A 242 -5.47 27.71 1.96
CA PHE A 242 -6.21 27.04 0.89
C PHE A 242 -7.40 27.89 0.44
N LYS A 243 -8.19 28.42 1.39
CA LYS A 243 -9.30 29.34 1.08
C LYS A 243 -8.82 30.61 0.39
N LEU A 244 -7.69 31.16 0.86
CA LEU A 244 -7.07 32.31 0.20
C LEU A 244 -6.54 31.96 -1.18
N ALA A 245 -5.93 30.77 -1.35
CA ALA A 245 -5.44 30.30 -2.65
C ALA A 245 -6.55 30.18 -3.70
N GLU A 246 -7.72 29.66 -3.31
CA GLU A 246 -8.91 29.59 -4.16
C GLU A 246 -9.44 30.97 -4.51
N THR A 247 -9.51 31.87 -3.52
CA THR A 247 -10.09 33.22 -3.70
C THR A 247 -9.30 34.08 -4.68
N VAL A 248 -7.97 33.97 -4.70
CA VAL A 248 -7.12 34.79 -5.58
C VAL A 248 -6.47 34.01 -6.73
N ASN A 249 -6.87 32.74 -6.93
CA ASN A 249 -6.38 31.85 -7.98
C ASN A 249 -4.84 31.76 -8.04
N LEU A 250 -4.19 31.56 -6.89
CA LEU A 250 -2.75 31.38 -6.77
C LEU A 250 -2.39 29.98 -6.32
N ARG A 251 -1.17 29.53 -6.64
CA ARG A 251 -0.69 28.26 -6.09
C ARG A 251 -0.50 28.41 -4.57
N PRO A 252 -0.79 27.36 -3.77
CA PRO A 252 -0.62 27.41 -2.31
C PRO A 252 0.78 27.85 -1.85
N GLN A 253 1.82 27.54 -2.64
CA GLN A 253 3.20 27.95 -2.39
C GLN A 253 3.41 29.46 -2.55
N GLU A 254 2.74 30.09 -3.51
CA GLU A 254 2.81 31.53 -3.76
C GLU A 254 2.06 32.31 -2.68
N ILE A 255 0.89 31.80 -2.28
CA ILE A 255 0.12 32.31 -1.14
C ILE A 255 0.96 32.28 0.14
N LYS A 256 1.64 31.17 0.41
CA LYS A 256 2.47 31.03 1.62
C LYS A 256 3.59 32.08 1.67
N LYS A 257 4.23 32.38 0.53
CA LYS A 257 5.24 33.45 0.45
C LYS A 257 4.64 34.82 0.77
N ILE A 258 3.49 35.12 0.17
CA ILE A 258 2.78 36.39 0.41
C ILE A 258 2.38 36.51 1.89
N LEU A 259 1.79 35.47 2.48
CA LEU A 259 1.37 35.46 3.89
C LEU A 259 2.56 35.64 4.83
N ASN A 260 3.68 34.96 4.58
CA ASN A 260 4.92 35.17 5.35
C ASN A 260 5.43 36.61 5.23
N GLY A 261 5.34 37.22 4.04
CA GLY A 261 5.72 38.62 3.86
C GLY A 261 4.79 39.60 4.57
N LEU A 262 3.48 39.35 4.56
CA LEU A 262 2.49 40.16 5.28
C LEU A 262 2.69 40.07 6.80
N GLU A 263 3.02 38.87 7.30
CA GLU A 263 3.35 38.66 8.71
C GLU A 263 4.64 39.38 9.11
N LYS A 264 5.71 39.26 8.31
CA LYS A 264 6.97 40.01 8.51
C LYS A 264 6.79 41.53 8.49
N GLN A 265 5.87 42.02 7.66
CA GLN A 265 5.52 43.43 7.61
C GLN A 265 4.53 43.86 8.73
N GLY A 266 4.07 42.92 9.56
CA GLY A 266 3.21 43.19 10.71
C GLY A 266 1.78 43.57 10.34
N PHE A 267 1.24 43.04 9.24
CA PHE A 267 -0.17 43.20 8.83
C PHE A 267 -1.07 42.08 9.35
N ILE A 268 -0.53 40.88 9.49
CA ILE A 268 -1.24 39.70 9.98
C ILE A 268 -0.44 39.02 11.09
N LYS A 269 -1.12 38.26 11.94
CA LYS A 269 -0.50 37.26 12.82
C LYS A 269 -0.94 35.89 12.39
N SER A 270 -0.05 34.92 12.37
CA SER A 270 -0.43 33.53 12.26
C SER A 270 -0.67 32.92 13.64
N LYS A 271 -1.67 32.05 13.74
CA LYS A 271 -1.79 31.08 14.83
C LYS A 271 -1.80 29.70 14.17
N GLY A 272 -0.72 28.95 14.35
CA GLY A 272 -0.76 27.52 14.10
C GLY A 272 -1.70 26.89 15.12
N ARG A 273 -2.59 25.97 14.68
CA ARG A 273 -3.25 25.04 15.61
C ARG A 273 -2.22 24.10 16.29
N TRP A 274 -1.02 24.04 15.71
CA TRP A 274 0.07 23.17 16.08
C TRP A 274 1.36 23.99 16.17
N THR A 275 2.10 23.84 17.26
CA THR A 275 3.49 24.32 17.35
C THR A 275 4.35 23.54 16.33
N ASP A 276 5.53 24.04 15.97
CA ASP A 276 6.45 23.37 15.04
C ASP A 276 6.75 21.89 15.41
N GLU A 277 6.46 21.52 16.67
CA GLU A 277 6.62 20.21 17.28
C GLU A 277 5.48 19.20 17.03
N ARG A 278 4.30 19.56 16.51
CA ARG A 278 3.17 18.60 16.34
C ARG A 278 2.49 18.69 14.98
N LYS A 279 3.17 18.27 13.91
CA LYS A 279 2.63 18.28 12.53
C LYS A 279 1.79 17.04 12.17
N SER A 280 1.77 16.04 13.04
CA SER A 280 1.01 14.80 12.86
C SER A 280 0.94 14.05 14.19
N GLU A 281 -0.15 13.35 14.43
CA GLU A 281 -0.35 12.43 15.54
C GLU A 281 -0.89 11.11 14.99
N ASN A 282 -0.17 10.03 15.30
CA ASN A 282 -0.55 8.69 14.90
C ASN A 282 -0.81 7.87 16.16
N VAL A 283 -1.98 7.24 16.21
CA VAL A 283 -2.45 6.46 17.36
C VAL A 283 -2.82 5.06 16.91
N LEU A 284 -2.35 4.05 17.64
CA LEU A 284 -2.75 2.66 17.42
C LEU A 284 -4.23 2.48 17.80
N LEU A 285 -4.99 1.88 16.89
CA LEU A 285 -6.39 1.53 17.14
C LEU A 285 -6.52 0.07 17.60
N ILE A 286 -7.71 -0.29 18.10
CA ILE A 286 -7.99 -1.63 18.66
C ILE A 286 -7.65 -2.74 17.66
N LYS A 287 -8.00 -2.59 16.37
CA LYS A 287 -7.68 -3.60 15.34
C LYS A 287 -6.17 -3.76 15.15
N GLY A 288 -5.42 -2.65 15.16
CA GLY A 288 -3.96 -2.67 15.05
C GLY A 288 -3.31 -3.33 16.26
N LYS A 289 -3.80 -3.04 17.47
CA LYS A 289 -3.36 -3.72 18.70
C LYS A 289 -3.63 -5.22 18.65
N LYS A 290 -4.85 -5.61 18.26
CA LYS A 290 -5.25 -7.01 18.06
C LYS A 290 -4.33 -7.74 17.08
N PHE A 291 -3.91 -7.10 15.99
CA PHE A 291 -2.93 -7.67 15.06
C PHE A 291 -1.57 -7.90 15.70
N LEU A 292 -1.06 -6.95 16.49
CA LEU A 292 0.21 -7.13 17.20
C LEU A 292 0.12 -8.30 18.20
N ASP A 293 -0.95 -8.35 18.98
CA ASP A 293 -1.12 -9.32 20.05
C ASP A 293 -1.41 -10.73 19.51
N GLU A 294 -2.35 -10.86 18.57
CA GLU A 294 -2.83 -12.17 18.09
C GLU A 294 -2.01 -12.77 16.94
N TYR A 295 -1.32 -11.93 16.16
CA TYR A 295 -0.53 -12.39 15.01
C TYR A 295 0.97 -12.18 15.23
N VAL A 296 1.43 -10.93 15.37
CA VAL A 296 2.87 -10.64 15.41
C VAL A 296 3.56 -11.30 16.60
N SER A 297 3.00 -11.17 17.81
CA SER A 297 3.56 -11.76 19.02
C SER A 297 3.64 -13.29 18.92
N ARG A 298 2.62 -13.93 18.35
CA ARG A 298 2.60 -15.39 18.13
C ARG A 298 3.66 -15.83 17.11
N VAL A 299 3.84 -15.06 16.04
CA VAL A 299 4.92 -15.30 15.06
C VAL A 299 6.29 -15.19 15.71
N GLU A 300 6.52 -14.14 16.50
CA GLU A 300 7.80 -13.95 17.20
C GLU A 300 8.07 -15.05 18.22
N ASN A 301 7.06 -15.49 18.98
CA ASN A 301 7.18 -16.61 19.90
C ASN A 301 7.49 -17.92 19.17
N CYS A 302 6.80 -18.20 18.05
CA CYS A 302 7.05 -19.36 17.21
C CYS A 302 8.48 -19.35 16.64
N LEU A 303 8.98 -18.19 16.22
CA LEU A 303 10.36 -18.03 15.76
C LEU A 303 11.38 -18.15 16.90
N ALA A 304 11.03 -17.76 18.12
CA ALA A 304 11.91 -17.93 19.28
C ALA A 304 11.91 -19.38 19.84
N ASP A 305 11.38 -20.36 19.10
CA ASP A 305 11.20 -21.75 19.57
C ASP A 305 10.38 -21.83 20.87
N GLY A 306 9.47 -20.87 21.06
CA GLY A 306 8.60 -20.79 22.22
C GLY A 306 7.42 -21.77 22.15
N PRO A 307 6.60 -21.83 23.22
CA PRO A 307 5.50 -22.80 23.34
C PRO A 307 4.46 -22.69 22.22
N VAL A 308 4.28 -21.50 21.62
CA VAL A 308 3.34 -21.29 20.52
C VAL A 308 3.70 -22.10 19.26
N LEU A 309 4.97 -22.48 19.08
CA LEU A 309 5.38 -23.32 17.95
C LEU A 309 4.65 -24.68 17.95
N GLY A 310 4.53 -25.31 19.13
CA GLY A 310 3.80 -26.57 19.27
C GLY A 310 2.32 -26.42 18.91
N GLU A 311 1.66 -25.41 19.49
CA GLU A 311 0.25 -25.11 19.23
C GLU A 311 -0.04 -24.86 17.74
N LEU A 312 0.80 -24.08 17.07
CA LEU A 312 0.62 -23.77 15.65
C LEU A 312 0.92 -24.98 14.75
N THR A 313 1.84 -25.85 15.16
CA THR A 313 2.14 -27.10 14.46
C THR A 313 0.95 -28.05 14.55
N GLU A 314 0.37 -28.21 15.74
CA GLU A 314 -0.86 -28.98 15.93
C GLU A 314 -2.02 -28.40 15.11
N PHE A 315 -2.18 -27.08 15.10
CA PHE A 315 -3.21 -26.41 14.31
C PHE A 315 -3.01 -26.61 12.80
N TYR A 316 -1.78 -26.50 12.29
CA TYR A 316 -1.49 -26.81 10.89
C TYR A 316 -1.85 -28.27 10.53
N ASN A 317 -1.45 -29.22 11.38
CA ASN A 317 -1.78 -30.63 11.18
C ASN A 317 -3.29 -30.88 11.25
N TYR A 318 -3.99 -30.19 12.15
CA TYR A 318 -5.45 -30.23 12.24
C TYR A 318 -6.11 -29.75 10.94
N LEU A 319 -5.70 -28.60 10.40
CA LEU A 319 -6.21 -28.10 9.12
C LEU A 319 -5.92 -29.08 7.97
N LYS A 320 -4.71 -29.63 7.93
CA LYS A 320 -4.24 -30.53 6.86
C LYS A 320 -4.95 -31.90 6.87
N ASN A 321 -5.23 -32.45 8.05
CA ASN A 321 -5.72 -33.82 8.19
C ASN A 321 -7.24 -33.90 8.39
N THR A 322 -7.92 -32.79 8.71
CA THR A 322 -9.38 -32.79 8.89
C THR A 322 -10.09 -32.94 7.56
N ASN A 323 -10.97 -33.94 7.45
CA ASN A 323 -11.78 -34.23 6.26
C ASN A 323 -10.92 -34.28 4.98
N ASP A 324 -9.83 -35.04 5.01
CA ASP A 324 -8.89 -35.18 3.90
C ASP A 324 -8.33 -33.83 3.37
N GLY A 325 -8.15 -32.87 4.29
CA GLY A 325 -7.63 -31.54 3.98
C GLY A 325 -8.68 -30.54 3.50
N GLN A 326 -9.97 -30.90 3.51
CA GLN A 326 -11.05 -29.99 3.11
C GLN A 326 -11.08 -28.73 3.96
N LEU A 327 -10.75 -28.83 5.26
CA LEU A 327 -10.70 -27.65 6.12
C LEU A 327 -9.62 -26.65 5.67
N MET A 328 -8.41 -27.13 5.34
CA MET A 328 -7.37 -26.29 4.74
C MET A 328 -7.86 -25.64 3.44
N LYS A 329 -8.53 -26.41 2.57
CA LYS A 329 -9.08 -25.91 1.31
C LYS A 329 -10.08 -24.76 1.55
N ASP A 330 -10.96 -24.88 2.53
CA ASP A 330 -11.93 -23.84 2.88
C ASP A 330 -11.26 -22.55 3.37
N TYR A 331 -10.22 -22.66 4.21
CA TYR A 331 -9.44 -21.50 4.67
C TYR A 331 -8.66 -20.84 3.52
N LEU A 332 -8.07 -21.63 2.63
CA LEU A 332 -7.38 -21.14 1.44
C LEU A 332 -8.33 -20.40 0.50
N ASN A 333 -9.52 -20.95 0.25
CA ASN A 333 -10.52 -20.31 -0.58
C ASN A 333 -10.96 -18.96 0.03
N LYS A 334 -11.40 -18.95 1.30
CA LYS A 334 -11.87 -17.74 1.98
C LYS A 334 -10.80 -16.65 2.05
N SER A 335 -9.58 -17.01 2.44
CA SER A 335 -8.47 -16.05 2.52
C SER A 335 -8.09 -15.50 1.14
N THR A 336 -8.07 -16.35 0.10
CA THR A 336 -7.74 -15.90 -1.25
C THR A 336 -8.82 -14.99 -1.85
N GLN A 337 -10.11 -15.18 -1.54
CA GLN A 337 -11.16 -14.23 -1.94
C GLN A 337 -10.88 -12.83 -1.40
N LEU A 338 -10.50 -12.71 -0.12
CA LEU A 338 -10.15 -11.43 0.48
C LEU A 338 -8.94 -10.78 -0.21
N TYR A 339 -7.96 -11.59 -0.65
CA TYR A 339 -6.85 -11.10 -1.46
C TYR A 339 -7.29 -10.62 -2.85
N ILE A 340 -8.15 -11.37 -3.52
CA ILE A 340 -8.68 -11.02 -4.84
C ILE A 340 -9.37 -9.66 -4.77
N GLU A 341 -10.15 -9.41 -3.73
CA GLU A 341 -10.81 -8.11 -3.51
C GLU A 341 -9.81 -6.98 -3.18
N ALA A 342 -8.77 -7.28 -2.40
CA ALA A 342 -7.79 -6.27 -1.98
C ALA A 342 -6.70 -5.96 -3.02
N SER A 343 -6.38 -6.90 -3.92
CA SER A 343 -5.20 -6.84 -4.79
C SER A 343 -5.39 -5.87 -5.97
N PRO A 344 -4.61 -4.77 -6.05
CA PRO A 344 -4.68 -3.85 -7.18
C PRO A 344 -4.27 -4.49 -8.50
N HIS A 345 -3.45 -5.54 -8.46
CA HIS A 345 -2.97 -6.24 -9.65
C HIS A 345 -4.05 -7.14 -10.25
N LEU A 346 -4.82 -7.85 -9.41
CA LEU A 346 -5.94 -8.70 -9.88
C LEU A 346 -7.18 -7.88 -10.23
N ASN A 347 -7.32 -6.71 -9.61
CA ASN A 347 -8.34 -5.71 -9.92
C ASN A 347 -7.86 -4.66 -10.92
N TYR A 348 -6.71 -4.91 -11.58
CA TYR A 348 -6.23 -4.03 -12.62
C TYR A 348 -7.24 -4.01 -13.77
N ARG A 349 -7.71 -2.82 -14.12
CA ARG A 349 -8.59 -2.61 -15.27
C ARG A 349 -7.71 -2.43 -16.50
N SER A 350 -7.95 -3.24 -17.53
CA SER A 350 -7.27 -3.10 -18.82
C SER A 350 -7.54 -1.71 -19.42
N SER A 351 -6.61 -1.18 -20.23
CA SER A 351 -6.80 0.11 -20.90
C SER A 351 -8.13 0.13 -21.66
N LEU A 352 -8.45 -0.95 -22.40
CA LEU A 352 -9.70 -1.11 -23.14
C LEU A 352 -10.94 -0.99 -22.26
N LYS A 353 -10.99 -1.67 -21.12
CA LYS A 353 -12.14 -1.57 -20.20
C LYS A 353 -12.31 -0.15 -19.66
N VAL A 354 -11.19 0.51 -19.34
CA VAL A 354 -11.22 1.92 -18.90
C VAL A 354 -11.68 2.84 -20.04
N GLN A 355 -11.27 2.57 -21.28
CA GLN A 355 -11.74 3.32 -22.46
C GLN A 355 -13.27 3.18 -22.64
N GLU A 356 -13.82 1.96 -22.51
CA GLU A 356 -15.26 1.72 -22.57
C GLU A 356 -16.03 2.47 -21.47
N GLU A 357 -15.50 2.50 -20.24
CA GLU A 357 -16.06 3.26 -19.12
C GLU A 357 -16.02 4.76 -19.39
N ILE A 358 -14.92 5.29 -19.95
CA ILE A 358 -14.80 6.69 -20.37
C ILE A 358 -15.86 7.03 -21.43
N ILE A 359 -16.01 6.18 -22.45
CA ILE A 359 -17.01 6.37 -23.51
C ILE A 359 -18.43 6.39 -22.92
N LYS A 360 -18.78 5.42 -22.07
CA LYS A 360 -20.08 5.38 -21.39
C LYS A 360 -20.32 6.63 -20.54
N CYS A 361 -19.30 7.08 -19.81
CA CYS A 361 -19.36 8.26 -18.97
C CYS A 361 -19.59 9.54 -19.80
N LEU A 362 -18.86 9.72 -20.90
CA LEU A 362 -19.03 10.87 -21.80
C LEU A 362 -20.36 10.83 -22.54
N LYS A 363 -20.86 9.64 -22.90
CA LYS A 363 -22.19 9.46 -23.48
C LYS A 363 -23.30 9.90 -22.53
N ALA A 364 -23.16 9.63 -21.23
CA ALA A 364 -24.09 10.09 -20.19
C ALA A 364 -23.96 11.59 -19.88
N ASN A 365 -22.88 12.25 -20.34
CA ASN A 365 -22.57 13.65 -20.04
C ASN A 365 -22.30 14.44 -21.34
N PRO A 366 -23.35 14.73 -22.14
CA PRO A 366 -23.19 15.34 -23.47
C PRO A 366 -22.57 16.74 -23.44
N ASN A 367 -22.65 17.45 -22.30
CA ASN A 367 -22.02 18.76 -22.10
C ASN A 367 -20.50 18.70 -21.84
N GLY A 368 -19.92 17.49 -21.92
CA GLY A 368 -18.51 17.22 -21.72
C GLY A 368 -18.08 17.31 -20.26
N LEU A 369 -17.05 16.55 -19.91
CA LEU A 369 -16.51 16.48 -18.56
C LEU A 369 -15.10 17.04 -18.48
N ARG A 370 -14.80 17.72 -17.37
CA ARG A 370 -13.41 18.06 -17.00
C ARG A 370 -12.66 16.81 -16.56
N TYR A 371 -11.33 16.84 -16.70
CA TYR A 371 -10.47 15.71 -16.33
C TYR A 371 -10.77 15.15 -14.93
N ASN A 372 -10.81 15.98 -13.89
CA ASN A 372 -11.04 15.51 -12.51
C ASN A 372 -12.40 14.83 -12.36
N ARG A 373 -13.45 15.40 -12.96
CA ARG A 373 -14.80 14.82 -12.93
C ARG A 373 -14.85 13.51 -13.71
N LEU A 374 -14.19 13.43 -14.85
CA LEU A 374 -14.09 12.18 -15.60
C LEU A 374 -13.37 11.11 -14.76
N SER A 375 -12.23 11.47 -14.16
CA SER A 375 -11.43 10.61 -13.28
C SER A 375 -12.24 10.10 -12.07
N GLU A 376 -13.01 10.97 -11.42
CA GLU A 376 -13.94 10.63 -10.33
C GLU A 376 -15.02 9.65 -10.80
N ASN A 377 -15.67 9.92 -11.93
CA ASN A 377 -16.77 9.09 -12.45
C ASN A 377 -16.31 7.68 -12.85
N VAL A 378 -15.08 7.53 -13.33
CA VAL A 378 -14.50 6.21 -13.61
C VAL A 378 -13.71 5.65 -12.42
N SER A 379 -13.78 6.28 -11.24
CA SER A 379 -13.08 5.83 -10.03
C SER A 379 -11.58 5.55 -10.25
N LEU A 380 -10.90 6.40 -11.00
CA LEU A 380 -9.46 6.31 -11.25
C LEU A 380 -8.77 7.61 -10.82
N ARG A 381 -7.54 7.50 -10.32
CA ARG A 381 -6.71 8.67 -10.03
C ARG A 381 -6.15 9.31 -11.30
N HIS A 382 -5.86 8.49 -12.31
CA HIS A 382 -5.31 8.94 -13.58
C HIS A 382 -5.97 8.21 -14.76
N VAL A 383 -6.57 8.98 -15.67
CA VAL A 383 -7.18 8.48 -16.92
C VAL A 383 -6.40 8.93 -18.17
N THR A 384 -5.26 9.59 -17.97
CA THR A 384 -4.50 10.25 -19.04
C THR A 384 -4.16 9.34 -20.21
N PHE A 385 -3.70 8.11 -19.95
CA PHE A 385 -3.25 7.20 -20.99
C PHE A 385 -4.42 6.64 -21.82
N PRO A 386 -5.47 6.02 -21.22
CA PRO A 386 -6.67 5.60 -21.96
C PRO A 386 -7.32 6.76 -22.73
N LEU A 387 -7.38 7.95 -22.11
CA LEU A 387 -7.98 9.13 -22.72
C LEU A 387 -7.16 9.63 -23.93
N ARG A 388 -5.83 9.56 -23.87
CA ARG A 388 -4.95 9.90 -24.99
C ARG A 388 -5.18 8.97 -26.17
N GLU A 389 -5.34 7.67 -25.94
CA GLU A 389 -5.62 6.69 -26.98
C GLU A 389 -6.96 6.98 -27.67
N LEU A 390 -8.02 7.28 -26.90
CA LEU A 390 -9.33 7.66 -27.43
C LEU A 390 -9.31 8.96 -28.24
N ILE A 391 -8.48 9.94 -27.84
CA ILE A 391 -8.30 11.20 -28.58
C ILE A 391 -7.55 10.93 -29.89
N SER A 392 -6.46 10.17 -29.85
CA SER A 392 -5.71 9.81 -31.06
C SER A 392 -6.56 9.02 -32.06
N ALA A 393 -7.48 8.19 -31.57
CA ALA A 393 -8.43 7.44 -32.40
C ALA A 393 -9.60 8.28 -32.92
N GLY A 394 -9.71 9.55 -32.54
CA GLY A 394 -10.81 10.44 -32.96
C GLY A 394 -12.17 10.11 -32.33
N ILE A 395 -12.21 9.27 -31.28
CA ILE A 395 -13.45 8.88 -30.57
C ILE A 395 -13.84 9.95 -29.54
N VAL A 396 -12.85 10.59 -28.92
CA VAL A 396 -13.03 11.66 -27.93
C VAL A 396 -12.37 12.93 -28.45
N ARG A 397 -13.08 14.05 -28.44
CA ARG A 397 -12.48 15.37 -28.68
C ARG A 397 -12.24 16.12 -27.38
N LYS A 398 -11.25 17.00 -27.43
CA LYS A 398 -10.83 17.85 -26.32
C LYS A 398 -11.02 19.32 -26.72
N GLU A 399 -11.77 20.08 -25.93
CA GLU A 399 -11.97 21.52 -26.14
C GLU A 399 -11.53 22.35 -24.94
N GLY A 400 -11.12 23.58 -25.22
CA GLY A 400 -10.68 24.56 -24.21
C GLY A 400 -9.16 24.67 -24.07
N LYS A 401 -8.72 25.72 -23.37
CA LYS A 401 -7.29 26.01 -23.10
C LYS A 401 -6.97 25.77 -21.62
N SER A 402 -5.79 25.22 -21.36
CA SER A 402 -5.21 25.08 -20.01
C SER A 402 -6.15 24.38 -19.00
N LYS A 403 -6.60 25.06 -17.93
CA LYS A 403 -7.35 24.49 -16.80
C LYS A 403 -8.85 24.27 -17.07
N GLU A 404 -9.37 24.74 -18.21
CA GLU A 404 -10.80 24.60 -18.56
C GLU A 404 -11.10 23.48 -19.55
N VAL A 405 -10.13 22.62 -19.80
CA VAL A 405 -10.26 21.52 -20.75
C VAL A 405 -11.44 20.62 -20.39
N ARG A 406 -12.34 20.44 -21.37
CA ARG A 406 -13.44 19.47 -21.34
C ARG A 406 -13.24 18.43 -22.44
N TYR A 407 -13.66 17.22 -22.13
CA TYR A 407 -13.64 16.08 -23.05
C TYR A 407 -15.07 15.75 -23.44
N TYR A 408 -15.26 15.46 -24.72
CA TYR A 408 -16.55 15.17 -25.33
C TYR A 408 -16.42 13.89 -26.15
N LEU A 409 -17.50 13.11 -26.20
CA LEU A 409 -17.62 12.08 -27.21
C LEU A 409 -17.83 12.76 -28.57
N ASN A 410 -17.15 12.30 -29.61
CA ASN A 410 -17.36 12.78 -30.98
C ASN A 410 -18.68 12.29 -31.56
#